data_AF-A0A4Q7VVY5-F1
#
_entry.id   AF-A0A4Q7VVY5-F1
#
_cell.length_a   1.000
_cell.length_b   1.000
_cell.length_c   1.000
_cell.angle_alpha   90.00
_cell.angle_beta   90.00
_cell.angle_gamma   90.00
#
_symmetry.space_group_name_H-M   'P 1'
#
loop_
_entity.id
_entity.type
_entity.pdbx_description
1 polymer ?
#
loop_
_entity_poly.entity_id
_entity_poly.type
_entity_poly.pdbx_seq_one_letter_code
_entity_poly.pdbx_strand_id
1 'polypeptide(L)'
;MTAAEILQTDYKLKTDYLVAHLARMWTRFGFFLTIQSALFGYSLQLANAEYLRLLAGFGLILALLWWHFAATDNYLVTVYRAQVAQVFHLMRAARAAAFVEAGLPPDPPGYSYVGSTASEAFDARSGEVRPVARGLLQWRSERLSATELGVVFALFFVALWLLRLVT
;
A
#
# COMPACT_ATOMS: atom_id res chain seq x y z
N MET A 1 -15.67 -19.58 -23.46
CA MET A 1 -15.49 -18.67 -22.31
C MET A 1 -16.42 -17.48 -22.52
N THR A 2 -17.36 -17.24 -21.61
CA THR A 2 -18.32 -16.14 -21.71
C THR A 2 -17.67 -14.80 -21.31
N ALA A 3 -18.28 -13.67 -21.69
CA ALA A 3 -17.77 -12.35 -21.29
C ALA A 3 -17.70 -12.18 -19.75
N ALA A 4 -18.67 -12.76 -19.03
CA ALA A 4 -18.69 -12.76 -17.57
C ALA A 4 -17.51 -13.57 -16.97
N GLU A 5 -17.21 -14.75 -17.54
CA GLU A 5 -16.06 -15.58 -17.13
C GLU A 5 -14.73 -14.87 -17.38
N ILE A 6 -14.60 -14.14 -18.50
CA ILE A 6 -13.42 -13.31 -18.80
C ILE A 6 -13.23 -12.24 -17.73
N LEU A 7 -14.28 -11.46 -17.43
CA LEU A 7 -14.21 -10.37 -16.46
C LEU A 7 -13.93 -10.86 -15.04
N GLN A 8 -14.55 -11.97 -14.64
CA GLN A 8 -14.28 -12.59 -13.34
C GLN A 8 -12.82 -13.06 -13.23
N THR A 9 -12.30 -13.69 -14.28
CA THR A 9 -10.91 -14.15 -14.33
C THR A 9 -9.93 -12.97 -14.29
N ASP A 10 -10.18 -11.91 -15.06
CA ASP A 10 -9.36 -10.70 -15.07
C ASP A 10 -9.37 -10.00 -13.70
N TYR A 11 -10.54 -9.89 -13.06
CA TYR A 11 -10.65 -9.32 -11.71
C TYR A 11 -9.87 -10.12 -10.67
N LYS A 12 -9.98 -11.45 -10.71
CA LYS A 12 -9.21 -12.34 -9.85
C LYS A 12 -7.71 -12.15 -10.05
N LEU A 13 -7.24 -12.21 -11.29
CA LEU A 13 -5.82 -12.05 -11.62
C LEU A 13 -5.28 -10.70 -11.13
N LYS A 14 -5.98 -9.60 -11.40
CA LYS A 14 -5.58 -8.26 -10.95
C LYS A 14 -5.55 -8.13 -9.43
N THR A 15 -6.51 -8.75 -8.74
CA THR A 15 -6.53 -8.80 -7.27
C THR A 15 -5.33 -9.59 -6.74
N ASP A 16 -5.05 -10.76 -7.32
CA ASP A 16 -3.92 -11.60 -6.94
C ASP A 16 -2.58 -10.86 -7.16
N TYR A 17 -2.44 -10.14 -8.27
CA TYR A 17 -1.28 -9.29 -8.54
C TYR A 17 -1.13 -8.16 -7.53
N LEU A 18 -2.22 -7.46 -7.18
CA LEU A 18 -2.21 -6.40 -6.18
C LEU A 18 -1.77 -6.93 -4.81
N VAL A 19 -2.34 -8.06 -4.37
CA VAL A 19 -1.96 -8.72 -3.11
C VAL A 19 -0.49 -9.12 -3.12
N ALA A 20 -0.02 -9.76 -4.19
CA ALA A 20 1.36 -10.17 -4.32
C ALA A 20 2.33 -8.97 -4.33
N HIS A 21 1.94 -7.84 -4.95
CA HIS A 21 2.73 -6.62 -4.93
C HIS A 21 2.80 -6.00 -3.53
N LEU A 22 1.68 -5.90 -2.82
CA LEU A 22 1.64 -5.41 -1.43
C LEU A 22 2.51 -6.26 -0.49
N ALA A 23 2.51 -7.59 -0.66
CA ALA A 23 3.37 -8.49 0.10
C ALA A 23 4.86 -8.22 -0.17
N ARG A 24 5.26 -8.05 -1.44
CA ARG A 24 6.65 -7.70 -1.78
C ARG A 24 7.07 -6.35 -1.24
N MET A 25 6.18 -5.35 -1.30
CA MET A 25 6.41 -4.02 -0.74
C MET A 25 6.63 -4.10 0.78
N TRP A 26 5.78 -4.85 1.50
CA TRP A 26 5.92 -5.05 2.95
C TRP A 26 7.25 -5.72 3.32
N THR A 27 7.62 -6.77 2.60
CA THR A 27 8.90 -7.47 2.78
C THR A 27 10.09 -6.53 2.56
N ARG A 28 10.09 -5.74 1.48
CA ARG A 28 11.15 -4.75 1.22
C ARG A 28 11.21 -3.66 2.28
N PHE A 29 10.06 -3.17 2.74
CA PHE A 29 9.98 -2.21 3.83
C PHE A 29 10.68 -2.74 5.08
N GLY A 30 10.39 -3.98 5.49
CA GLY A 30 11.05 -4.62 6.62
C GLY A 30 12.56 -4.76 6.45
N PHE A 31 13.03 -5.16 5.26
CA PHE A 31 14.47 -5.28 4.98
C PHE A 31 15.20 -3.94 5.09
N PHE A 32 14.71 -2.91 4.39
CA PHE A 32 15.36 -1.60 4.41
C PHE A 32 15.29 -0.95 5.79
N LEU A 33 14.15 -1.04 6.49
CA LEU A 33 14.02 -0.52 7.85
C LEU A 33 15.04 -1.16 8.79
N THR A 34 15.21 -2.48 8.70
CA THR A 34 16.16 -3.23 9.55
C THR A 34 17.60 -2.83 9.25
N ILE A 35 18.00 -2.86 7.98
CA ILE A 35 19.37 -2.52 7.57
C ILE A 35 19.70 -1.08 7.95
N GLN A 36 18.81 -0.13 7.65
CA GLN A 36 19.05 1.28 7.95
C GLN A 36 19.11 1.55 9.45
N SER A 37 18.22 0.95 10.23
CA SER A 37 18.24 1.09 11.69
C SER A 37 19.52 0.51 12.29
N ALA A 38 19.97 -0.64 11.82
CA ALA A 38 21.20 -1.28 12.29
C ALA A 38 22.45 -0.47 11.93
N LEU A 39 22.58 -0.04 10.68
CA LEU A 39 23.71 0.78 10.23
C LEU A 39 23.74 2.13 10.96
N PHE A 40 22.59 2.78 11.11
CA PHE A 40 22.51 4.07 11.79
C PHE A 40 22.84 3.92 13.28
N GLY A 41 22.30 2.90 13.96
CA GLY A 41 22.62 2.60 15.35
C GLY A 41 24.11 2.32 15.56
N TYR A 42 24.74 1.55 14.66
CA TYR A 42 26.18 1.29 14.69
C TYR A 42 27.00 2.57 14.48
N SER A 43 26.53 3.49 13.62
CA SER A 43 27.22 4.76 13.35
C SER A 43 27.36 5.67 14.58
N LEU A 44 26.50 5.50 15.60
CA LEU A 44 26.54 6.31 16.82
C LEU A 44 27.72 5.94 17.73
N GLN A 45 28.29 4.76 17.58
CA GLN A 45 29.40 4.25 18.42
C GLN A 45 30.78 4.47 17.79
N LEU A 46 30.83 4.85 16.51
CA LEU A 46 32.08 5.04 15.77
C LEU A 46 32.74 6.38 16.11
N ALA A 47 33.97 6.30 16.64
CA ALA A 47 34.80 7.47 16.93
C ALA A 47 35.73 7.86 15.77
N ASN A 48 35.98 6.95 14.82
CA ASN A 48 36.83 7.24 13.67
C ASN A 48 36.04 7.97 12.58
N ALA A 49 36.45 9.21 12.30
CA ALA A 49 35.77 10.11 11.37
C ALA A 49 35.76 9.60 9.91
N GLU A 50 36.81 8.91 9.45
CA GLU A 50 36.87 8.40 8.07
C GLU A 50 35.89 7.23 7.89
N TYR A 51 35.91 6.26 8.81
CA TYR A 51 34.96 5.15 8.80
C TYR A 51 33.52 5.64 8.95
N LEU A 52 33.29 6.65 9.80
CA LEU A 52 31.97 7.25 9.96
C LEU A 52 31.47 7.87 8.66
N ARG A 53 32.30 8.66 7.95
CA ARG A 53 31.94 9.27 6.67
C ARG A 53 31.64 8.23 5.60
N LEU A 54 32.44 7.16 5.52
CA LEU A 54 32.19 6.05 4.60
C LEU A 54 30.88 5.34 4.93
N LEU A 55 30.63 5.04 6.20
CA LEU A 55 29.40 4.40 6.64
C LEU A 55 28.18 5.27 6.38
N ALA A 56 28.26 6.58 6.67
CA ALA A 56 27.18 7.52 6.46
C ALA A 56 26.90 7.75 4.96
N GLY A 57 27.95 7.80 4.13
CA GLY A 57 27.81 7.85 2.68
C GLY A 57 27.12 6.60 2.12
N PHE A 58 27.51 5.41 2.59
CA PHE A 58 26.86 4.16 2.21
C PHE A 58 25.40 4.08 2.68
N GLY A 59 25.13 4.46 3.93
CA GLY A 59 23.78 4.54 4.49
C GLY A 59 22.87 5.49 3.70
N LEU A 60 23.40 6.65 3.31
CA LEU A 60 22.71 7.63 2.45
C LEU A 60 22.35 7.03 1.09
N ILE A 61 23.31 6.37 0.41
CA ILE A 61 23.05 5.71 -0.87
C ILE A 61 21.94 4.66 -0.73
N LEU A 62 22.01 3.81 0.29
CA LEU A 62 20.95 2.84 0.57
C LEU A 62 19.59 3.49 0.84
N ALA A 63 19.57 4.66 1.49
CA ALA A 63 18.33 5.37 1.83
C ALA A 63 17.69 5.99 0.58
N LEU A 64 18.51 6.52 -0.33
CA LEU A 64 18.07 7.02 -1.63
C LEU A 64 17.53 5.89 -2.53
N LEU A 65 18.20 4.74 -2.54
CA LEU A 65 17.71 3.54 -3.24
C LEU A 65 16.37 3.07 -2.65
N TRP A 66 16.27 3.00 -1.32
CA TRP A 66 15.01 2.67 -0.65
C TRP A 66 13.91 3.66 -1.04
N TRP A 67 14.19 4.96 -0.99
CA TRP A 67 13.23 6.00 -1.36
C TRP A 67 12.69 5.79 -2.78
N HIS A 68 13.58 5.52 -3.74
CA HIS A 68 13.20 5.25 -5.12
C HIS A 68 12.28 4.02 -5.24
N PHE A 69 12.63 2.90 -4.59
CA PHE A 69 11.79 1.70 -4.58
C PHE A 69 10.44 1.95 -3.91
N ALA A 70 10.42 2.63 -2.76
CA ALA A 70 9.19 2.92 -2.04
C ALA A 70 8.26 3.85 -2.83
N ALA A 71 8.81 4.86 -3.52
CA ALA A 71 8.04 5.75 -4.38
C ALA A 71 7.44 4.99 -5.58
N THR A 72 8.23 4.10 -6.18
CA THR A 72 7.77 3.26 -7.29
C THR A 72 6.66 2.29 -6.85
N ASP A 73 6.82 1.64 -5.69
CA ASP A 73 5.81 0.75 -5.13
C ASP A 73 4.50 1.49 -4.83
N ASN A 74 4.60 2.68 -4.25
CA ASN A 74 3.43 3.53 -3.99
C ASN A 74 2.67 3.86 -5.27
N TYR A 75 3.39 4.27 -6.32
CA TYR A 75 2.82 4.54 -7.63
C TYR A 75 2.15 3.30 -8.22
N LEU A 76 2.81 2.15 -8.20
CA LEU A 76 2.28 0.90 -8.74
C LEU A 76 1.02 0.43 -8.01
N VAL A 77 0.95 0.56 -6.69
CA VAL A 77 -0.27 0.25 -5.92
C VAL A 77 -1.45 1.10 -6.40
N THR A 78 -1.22 2.39 -6.68
CA THR A 78 -2.26 3.28 -7.20
C THR A 78 -2.74 2.82 -8.56
N VAL A 79 -1.82 2.48 -9.46
CA VAL A 79 -2.15 1.94 -10.80
C VAL A 79 -2.94 0.63 -10.69
N TYR A 80 -2.49 -0.31 -9.86
CA TYR A 80 -3.17 -1.60 -9.71
C TYR A 80 -4.56 -1.45 -9.09
N ARG A 81 -4.75 -0.57 -8.10
CA ARG A 81 -6.08 -0.26 -7.56
C ARG A 81 -7.01 0.31 -8.62
N ALA A 82 -6.51 1.19 -9.49
CA ALA A 82 -7.29 1.73 -10.61
C ALA A 82 -7.69 0.64 -11.62
N GLN A 83 -6.78 -0.29 -11.93
CA GLN A 83 -7.08 -1.42 -12.81
C GLN A 83 -8.13 -2.37 -12.23
N VAL A 84 -8.06 -2.67 -10.92
CA VAL A 84 -9.07 -3.46 -10.22
C VAL A 84 -10.42 -2.74 -10.22
N ALA A 85 -10.42 -1.43 -9.96
CA ALA A 85 -11.63 -0.60 -10.00
C ALA A 85 -12.31 -0.62 -11.37
N GLN A 86 -11.53 -0.53 -12.45
CA GLN A 86 -12.03 -0.56 -13.82
C GLN A 86 -12.78 -1.86 -14.13
N VAL A 87 -12.16 -3.01 -13.82
CA VAL A 87 -12.79 -4.32 -14.09
C VAL A 87 -14.01 -4.53 -13.22
N PHE A 88 -13.94 -4.13 -11.94
CA PHE A 88 -15.10 -4.16 -11.06
C PHE A 88 -16.26 -3.36 -11.63
N HIS A 89 -16.01 -2.19 -12.20
CA HIS A 89 -17.06 -1.36 -12.80
C HIS A 89 -17.77 -2.07 -13.96
N LEU A 90 -17.01 -2.78 -14.80
CA LEU A 90 -17.56 -3.60 -15.90
C LEU A 90 -18.32 -4.82 -15.37
N MET A 91 -17.77 -5.51 -14.38
CA MET A 91 -18.43 -6.66 -13.72
C MET A 91 -19.73 -6.25 -13.03
N ARG A 92 -19.75 -5.07 -12.41
CA ARG A 92 -20.93 -4.56 -11.70
C ARG A 92 -22.11 -4.38 -12.63
N ALA A 93 -21.89 -3.86 -13.84
CA ALA A 93 -22.94 -3.73 -14.85
C ALA A 93 -23.49 -5.11 -15.27
N ALA A 94 -22.61 -6.08 -15.53
CA ALA A 94 -23.01 -7.44 -15.87
C ALA A 94 -23.79 -8.12 -14.73
N ARG A 95 -23.33 -7.94 -13.48
CA ARG A 95 -24.02 -8.45 -12.28
C ARG A 95 -25.40 -7.83 -12.11
N ALA A 96 -25.52 -6.51 -12.27
CA ALA A 96 -26.79 -5.81 -12.08
C ALA A 96 -27.87 -6.34 -13.04
N ALA A 97 -27.52 -6.60 -14.31
CA ALA A 97 -28.43 -7.20 -15.27
C ALA A 97 -28.88 -8.61 -14.83
N ALA A 98 -27.94 -9.47 -14.41
CA ALA A 98 -28.24 -10.81 -13.93
C ALA A 98 -29.09 -10.82 -12.64
N PHE A 99 -28.89 -9.84 -11.76
CA PHE A 99 -29.64 -9.70 -10.52
C PHE A 99 -31.11 -9.34 -10.80
N VAL A 100 -31.35 -8.45 -11.75
CA VAL A 100 -32.70 -8.10 -12.21
C VAL A 100 -33.41 -9.33 -12.79
N GLU A 101 -32.73 -10.10 -13.64
CA GLU A 101 -33.30 -11.33 -14.23
C GLU A 101 -33.65 -12.38 -13.17
N ALA A 102 -32.81 -12.52 -12.14
CA ALA A 102 -33.02 -13.46 -11.03
C ALA A 102 -33.98 -12.96 -9.94
N GLY A 103 -34.54 -11.75 -10.06
CA GLY A 103 -35.39 -11.13 -9.04
C GLY A 103 -34.67 -10.84 -7.72
N LEU A 104 -33.35 -10.67 -7.76
CA LEU A 104 -32.51 -10.36 -6.61
C LEU A 104 -32.44 -8.85 -6.35
N PRO A 105 -32.30 -8.42 -5.07
CA PRO A 105 -32.15 -7.00 -4.75
C PRO A 105 -30.86 -6.45 -5.37
N PRO A 106 -30.83 -5.17 -5.76
CA PRO A 106 -29.63 -4.54 -6.31
C PRO A 106 -28.47 -4.54 -5.32
N ASP A 107 -27.27 -4.20 -5.80
CA ASP A 107 -26.08 -4.08 -4.95
C ASP A 107 -26.39 -3.24 -3.70
N PRO A 108 -25.98 -3.70 -2.51
CA PRO A 108 -26.15 -2.89 -1.32
C PRO A 108 -25.37 -1.58 -1.47
N PRO A 109 -25.85 -0.49 -0.85
CA PRO A 109 -25.10 0.75 -0.83
C PRO A 109 -23.70 0.50 -0.24
N GLY A 110 -22.69 1.22 -0.72
CA GLY A 110 -21.30 1.00 -0.31
C GLY A 110 -20.60 -0.24 -0.89
N TYR A 111 -21.27 -1.06 -1.71
CA TYR A 111 -20.61 -2.17 -2.41
C TYR A 111 -19.51 -1.66 -3.37
N SER A 112 -18.27 -2.10 -3.15
CA SER A 112 -17.09 -1.58 -3.85
C SER A 112 -16.08 -2.69 -4.15
N TYR A 113 -15.05 -2.34 -4.91
CA TYR A 113 -13.99 -3.26 -5.33
C TYR A 113 -12.95 -3.50 -4.24
N VAL A 114 -12.16 -4.57 -4.38
CA VAL A 114 -11.07 -4.90 -3.45
C VAL A 114 -9.96 -3.85 -3.54
N GLY A 115 -9.59 -3.28 -2.39
CA GLY A 115 -8.64 -2.17 -2.33
C GLY A 115 -9.28 -0.79 -2.39
N SER A 116 -10.62 -0.73 -2.49
CA SER A 116 -11.37 0.48 -2.18
C SER A 116 -11.15 0.90 -0.73
N THR A 117 -11.16 2.20 -0.53
CA THR A 117 -10.73 2.86 0.69
C THR A 117 -11.85 3.68 1.32
N ALA A 118 -13.09 3.22 1.13
CA ALA A 118 -14.30 3.87 1.59
C ALA A 118 -14.29 4.08 3.12
N SER A 119 -14.86 5.21 3.56
CA SER A 119 -15.11 5.53 4.96
C SER A 119 -16.32 4.81 5.54
N GLU A 120 -17.10 4.15 4.69
CA GLU A 120 -18.34 3.46 5.01
C GLU A 120 -18.27 2.02 4.52
N ALA A 121 -18.87 1.10 5.27
CA ALA A 121 -18.92 -0.32 4.94
C ALA A 121 -20.30 -0.89 5.30
N PHE A 122 -20.68 -1.95 4.58
CA PHE A 122 -21.88 -2.71 4.89
C PHE A 122 -21.67 -3.52 6.17
N ASP A 123 -22.46 -3.25 7.20
CA ASP A 123 -22.44 -4.00 8.45
C ASP A 123 -23.41 -5.18 8.34
N ALA A 124 -22.86 -6.39 8.24
CA ALA A 124 -23.64 -7.62 8.10
C ALA A 124 -24.60 -7.89 9.27
N ARG A 125 -24.37 -7.29 10.45
CA ARG A 125 -25.24 -7.46 11.63
C ARG A 125 -26.46 -6.55 11.58
N SER A 126 -26.29 -5.31 11.13
CA SER A 126 -27.38 -4.33 11.05
C SER A 126 -28.06 -4.29 9.68
N GLY A 127 -27.42 -4.83 8.64
CA GLY A 127 -27.92 -4.76 7.26
C GLY A 127 -27.82 -3.35 6.65
N GLU A 128 -27.13 -2.43 7.32
CA GLU A 128 -27.01 -1.03 6.93
C GLU A 128 -25.57 -0.66 6.58
N VAL A 129 -25.43 0.40 5.79
CA VAL A 129 -24.12 1.02 5.55
C VAL A 129 -23.81 1.94 6.70
N ARG A 130 -22.68 1.70 7.36
CA ARG A 130 -22.24 2.47 8.52
C ARG A 130 -20.81 2.94 8.33
N PRO A 131 -20.44 4.08 8.93
CA PRO A 131 -19.06 4.50 8.95
C PRO A 131 -18.19 3.43 9.60
N VAL A 132 -17.04 3.14 9.00
CA VAL A 132 -16.06 2.21 9.58
C VAL A 132 -15.61 2.77 10.93
N ALA A 133 -15.74 1.98 11.98
CA ALA A 133 -15.42 2.40 13.35
C ALA A 133 -14.00 2.96 13.42
N ARG A 134 -13.88 4.18 13.96
CA ARG A 134 -12.60 4.85 14.22
C ARG A 134 -12.30 4.81 15.71
N GLY A 135 -11.13 4.33 16.07
CA GLY A 135 -10.66 4.25 17.45
C GLY A 135 -9.12 4.26 17.51
N LEU A 136 -8.57 4.17 18.72
CA LEU A 136 -7.12 4.24 18.94
C LEU A 136 -6.34 3.18 18.15
N LEU A 137 -6.91 1.98 18.00
CA LEU A 137 -6.29 0.85 17.30
C LEU A 137 -6.75 0.72 15.84
N GLN A 138 -7.74 1.51 15.43
CA GLN A 138 -8.35 1.43 14.10
C GLN A 138 -8.66 2.83 13.62
N TRP A 139 -7.69 3.46 12.97
CA TRP A 139 -7.88 4.75 12.33
C TRP A 139 -7.10 4.73 11.02
N ARG A 140 -7.50 5.61 10.11
CA ARG A 140 -6.80 5.79 8.85
C ARG A 140 -6.68 7.27 8.58
N SER A 141 -5.45 7.71 8.35
CA SER A 141 -5.19 9.03 7.79
C SER A 141 -5.51 9.00 6.29
N GLU A 142 -6.25 10.00 5.83
CA GLU A 142 -6.52 10.20 4.39
C GLU A 142 -5.29 10.75 3.66
N ARG A 143 -4.36 11.37 4.41
CA ARG A 143 -3.12 11.97 3.88
C ARG A 143 -1.91 11.05 3.94
N LEU A 144 -2.01 9.95 4.69
CA LEU A 144 -0.88 9.07 5.00
C LEU A 144 -1.36 7.63 5.07
N SER A 145 -1.09 6.92 3.98
CA SER A 145 -1.36 5.51 3.80
C SER A 145 -0.13 4.67 4.15
N ALA A 146 -0.34 3.39 4.45
CA ALA A 146 0.75 2.46 4.74
C ALA A 146 1.76 2.34 3.57
N THR A 147 1.31 2.56 2.34
CA THR A 147 2.15 2.59 1.14
C THR A 147 3.00 3.85 1.04
N GLU A 148 2.56 4.96 1.66
CA GLU A 148 3.34 6.22 1.73
C GLU A 148 4.37 6.17 2.86
N LEU A 149 4.13 5.38 3.91
CA LEU A 149 5.09 5.22 5.01
C LEU A 149 6.47 4.76 4.52
N GLY A 150 6.55 3.87 3.53
CA GLY A 150 7.82 3.45 2.96
C GLY A 150 8.65 4.64 2.43
N VAL A 151 8.00 5.60 1.77
CA VAL A 151 8.64 6.80 1.23
C VAL A 151 9.07 7.72 2.38
N VAL A 152 8.19 7.93 3.36
CA VAL A 152 8.46 8.80 4.52
C VAL A 152 9.64 8.28 5.34
N PHE A 153 9.69 6.99 5.63
CA PHE A 153 10.81 6.40 6.38
C PHE A 153 12.12 6.45 5.59
N ALA A 154 12.09 6.22 4.29
CA ALA A 154 13.29 6.35 3.47
C ALA A 154 13.83 7.80 3.52
N LEU A 155 12.97 8.80 3.37
CA LEU A 155 13.35 10.22 3.48
C LEU A 155 13.84 10.58 4.89
N PHE A 156 13.23 10.00 5.93
CA PHE A 156 13.70 10.16 7.30
C PHE A 156 15.14 9.66 7.46
N PHE A 157 15.47 8.48 6.93
CA PHE A 157 16.85 7.98 6.95
C PHE A 157 17.80 8.80 6.07
N VAL A 158 17.35 9.32 4.92
CA VAL A 158 18.14 10.30 4.14
C VAL A 158 18.52 11.50 5.01
N ALA A 159 17.56 12.09 5.72
CA ALA A 159 17.81 13.22 6.61
C ALA A 159 18.78 12.86 7.75
N LEU A 160 18.60 11.70 8.38
CA LEU A 160 19.51 11.21 9.42
C LEU A 160 20.94 11.03 8.92
N TRP A 161 21.14 10.46 7.72
CA TRP A 161 22.47 10.28 7.16
C TRP A 161 23.13 11.58 6.72
N LEU A 162 22.35 12.52 6.16
CA LEU A 162 22.83 13.86 5.85
C LEU A 162 23.30 14.59 7.12
N LEU A 163 22.51 14.50 8.20
CA LEU A 163 22.91 15.04 9.50
C LEU A 163 24.22 14.39 9.98
N ARG A 164 24.30 13.06 9.90
CA ARG A 164 25.48 12.31 10.35
C ARG A 164 26.74 12.60 9.53
N LEU A 165 26.63 13.00 8.26
CA LEU A 165 27.76 13.43 7.44
C LEU A 165 28.32 14.79 7.85
N VAL A 166 27.47 15.65 8.43
CA VAL A 166 27.81 17.02 8.82
C VAL A 166 28.32 17.08 10.27
N THR A 167 27.89 16.16 11.13
CA THR A 167 28.26 16.06 12.55
C THR A 167 29.40 15.06 12.80
#